data_AF-A0A381WRB0-F1
#
_entry.id   AF-A0A381WRB0-F1
#
_cell.length_a   1.000
_cell.length_b   1.000
_cell.length_c   1.000
_cell.angle_alpha   90.00
_cell.angle_beta   90.00
_cell.angle_gamma   90.00
#
_symmetry.space_group_name_H-M   'P 1'
#
loop_
_entity.id
_entity.type
_entity.pdbx_description
1 polymer ?
#
loop_
_entity_poly.entity_id
_entity_poly.type
_entity_poly.pdbx_seq_one_letter_code
_entity_poly.pdbx_strand_id
1 'polypeptide(L)'
;IPLFPMFVIFFISALAETNRPPFDLPEAEAELVAGYQTEYSGMMYAMFWLGEYANILLMCAMGSILFLGGWLSPLEMYPFNLIPSALWLILKILLLFILFALVKAIVPRYRYDQLMKLGWKIFLPLSLAWVVLTSSYLYYFNLLPVN
;
A
#
# COMPACT_ATOMS: atom_id res chain seq x y z
N ILE A 1 -3.95 14.83 -11.73
CA ILE A 1 -3.73 13.50 -11.11
C ILE A 1 -2.81 12.68 -12.02
N PRO A 2 -1.51 13.01 -12.13
CA PRO A 2 -0.64 12.45 -13.18
C PRO A 2 -0.10 11.03 -12.88
N LEU A 3 -0.20 10.54 -11.63
CA LEU A 3 0.44 9.30 -11.19
C LEU A 3 -0.55 8.22 -10.68
N PHE A 4 -1.80 8.23 -11.19
CA PHE A 4 -2.80 7.23 -10.78
C PHE A 4 -2.35 5.76 -11.02
N PRO A 5 -1.70 5.40 -12.14
CA PRO A 5 -1.20 4.04 -12.32
C PRO A 5 -0.16 3.63 -11.28
N MET A 6 0.69 4.57 -10.85
CA MET A 6 1.68 4.32 -9.79
C MET A 6 1.04 4.15 -8.42
N PHE A 7 -0.07 4.85 -8.15
CA PHE A 7 -0.84 4.62 -6.93
C PHE A 7 -1.37 3.18 -6.85
N VAL A 8 -1.89 2.66 -7.96
CA VAL A 8 -2.38 1.28 -8.02
C VAL A 8 -1.25 0.27 -7.82
N ILE A 9 -0.10 0.46 -8.48
CA ILE A 9 1.07 -0.42 -8.30
C ILE A 9 1.57 -0.36 -6.87
N PHE A 10 1.66 0.84 -6.27
CA PHE A 10 2.05 1.02 -4.87
C PHE A 10 1.08 0.30 -3.94
N PHE A 11 -0.23 0.45 -4.16
CA PHE A 11 -1.24 -0.21 -3.34
C PHE A 11 -1.15 -1.74 -3.41
N ILE A 12 -0.94 -2.33 -4.60
CA ILE A 12 -0.79 -3.79 -4.74
C ILE A 12 0.56 -4.26 -4.17
N SER A 13 1.62 -3.46 -4.29
CA SER A 13 2.92 -3.77 -3.69
C SER A 13 2.87 -3.72 -2.17
N ALA A 14 2.14 -2.76 -1.61
CA ALA A 14 1.90 -2.65 -0.17
C ALA A 14 1.11 -3.85 0.37
N LEU A 15 0.11 -4.34 -0.38
CA LEU A 15 -0.57 -5.59 -0.06
C LEU A 15 0.40 -6.79 -0.02
N ALA A 16 1.30 -6.89 -1.01
CA ALA A 16 2.29 -7.97 -1.06
C ALA A 16 3.30 -7.90 0.09
N GLU A 17 3.78 -6.71 0.46
CA GLU A 17 4.73 -6.53 1.56
C GLU A 17 4.14 -6.87 2.93
N THR A 18 2.86 -6.57 3.14
CA THR A 18 2.14 -6.92 4.38
C THR A 18 1.79 -8.40 4.49
N ASN A 19 2.14 -9.24 3.50
CA ASN A 19 1.87 -10.68 3.47
C ASN A 19 0.42 -11.02 3.86
N ARG A 20 -0.57 -10.29 3.33
CA ARG A 20 -1.99 -10.52 3.64
C ARG A 20 -2.74 -11.14 2.47
N PRO A 21 -3.87 -11.84 2.72
CA PRO A 21 -4.67 -12.43 1.65
C PRO A 21 -5.08 -11.31 0.69
N PRO A 22 -4.72 -11.38 -0.61
CA PRO A 22 -4.51 -12.57 -1.43
C PRO A 22 -3.03 -13.03 -1.66
N PHE A 23 -2.05 -12.38 -1.04
CA PHE A 23 -0.60 -12.65 -1.17
C PHE A 23 0.02 -13.30 0.08
N ASP A 24 -0.74 -14.15 0.75
CA ASP A 24 -0.45 -14.68 2.08
C ASP A 24 0.41 -15.96 2.06
N LEU A 25 1.52 -15.95 1.32
CA LEU A 25 2.30 -17.15 1.00
C LEU A 25 3.08 -17.74 2.20
N PRO A 26 3.65 -16.93 3.12
CA PRO A 26 4.34 -17.44 4.31
C PRO A 26 3.41 -18.07 5.35
N GLU A 27 2.16 -17.61 5.43
CA GLU A 27 1.14 -18.18 6.33
C GLU A 27 0.44 -19.38 5.65
N ALA A 28 0.31 -19.36 4.31
CA ALA A 28 -0.45 -20.35 3.53
C ALA A 28 0.24 -21.72 3.33
N GLU A 29 1.56 -21.78 3.17
CA GLU A 29 2.28 -23.09 3.16
C GLU A 29 2.26 -23.78 4.53
N ALA A 30 1.75 -23.08 5.53
CA ALA A 30 1.66 -23.54 6.88
C ALA A 30 0.21 -23.65 7.39
N GLU A 31 -0.80 -23.62 6.52
CA GLU A 31 -2.19 -23.94 6.90
C GLU A 31 -2.38 -25.43 7.25
N LEU A 32 -1.35 -26.26 7.08
CA LEU A 32 -1.28 -27.60 7.66
C LEU A 32 -0.82 -27.61 9.14
N VAL A 33 -0.10 -26.57 9.62
CA VAL A 33 0.30 -26.29 11.02
C VAL A 33 0.68 -24.79 11.11
N ALA A 34 -0.22 -23.91 11.58
CA ALA A 34 -0.21 -22.44 11.54
C ALA A 34 1.15 -21.67 11.61
N GLY A 35 1.96 -21.80 10.57
CA GLY A 35 3.16 -21.01 10.30
C GLY A 35 4.24 -21.07 11.36
N TYR A 36 5.13 -20.10 11.23
CA TYR A 36 6.05 -19.70 12.28
C TYR A 36 5.32 -19.22 13.54
N GLN A 37 4.03 -18.87 13.45
CA GLN A 37 3.24 -18.42 14.59
C GLN A 37 2.90 -19.54 15.58
N THR A 38 2.94 -20.82 15.16
CA THR A 38 2.71 -21.98 16.06
C THR A 38 3.80 -22.21 17.07
N GLU A 39 5.01 -21.74 16.80
CA GLU A 39 6.16 -21.91 17.70
C GLU A 39 6.17 -20.89 18.84
N TYR A 40 5.35 -19.84 18.75
CA TYR A 40 5.29 -18.76 19.73
C TYR A 40 4.02 -18.84 20.59
N SER A 41 4.19 -18.77 21.91
CA SER A 41 3.06 -18.78 22.86
C SER A 41 2.76 -17.39 23.42
N GLY A 42 1.47 -17.14 23.67
CA GLY A 42 0.95 -16.02 24.47
C GLY A 42 1.43 -14.63 24.01
N MET A 43 2.38 -14.05 24.75
CA MET A 43 2.84 -12.67 24.54
C MET A 43 3.64 -12.49 23.26
N MET A 44 4.47 -13.48 22.90
CA MET A 44 5.30 -13.41 21.68
C MET A 44 4.41 -13.47 20.44
N TYR A 45 3.37 -14.31 20.46
CA TYR A 45 2.33 -14.35 19.43
C TYR A 45 1.64 -12.98 19.29
N ALA A 46 1.22 -12.36 20.40
CA ALA A 46 0.58 -11.04 20.36
C ALA A 46 1.48 -9.95 19.74
N MET A 47 2.80 -9.99 19.98
CA MET A 47 3.75 -9.04 19.38
C MET A 47 3.87 -9.20 17.86
N PHE A 48 3.83 -10.42 17.33
CA PHE A 48 3.80 -10.64 15.87
C PHE A 48 2.54 -10.06 15.23
N TRP A 49 1.37 -10.31 15.84
CA TRP A 49 0.10 -9.72 15.37
C TRP A 49 0.10 -8.20 15.42
N LEU A 50 0.60 -7.62 16.52
CA LEU A 50 0.72 -6.18 16.66
C LEU A 50 1.67 -5.61 15.59
N GLY A 51 2.80 -6.26 15.34
CA GLY A 51 3.77 -5.87 14.32
C GLY A 51 3.20 -5.90 12.90
N GLU A 52 2.48 -6.97 12.53
CA GLU A 52 1.81 -7.06 11.23
C GLU A 52 0.77 -5.95 11.05
N TYR A 53 -0.07 -5.69 12.07
CA TYR A 53 -1.06 -4.61 11.99
C TYR A 53 -0.41 -3.22 11.99
N ALA A 54 0.69 -3.03 12.71
CA ALA A 54 1.47 -1.80 12.68
C ALA A 54 2.04 -1.56 11.28
N ASN A 55 2.56 -2.60 10.62
CA ASN A 55 3.04 -2.50 9.25
C ASN A 55 1.93 -2.13 8.26
N ILE A 56 0.72 -2.68 8.41
CA ILE A 56 -0.43 -2.30 7.57
C ILE A 56 -0.75 -0.81 7.73
N LEU A 57 -0.80 -0.31 8.98
CA LEU A 57 -1.04 1.10 9.24
C LEU A 57 0.06 2.00 8.68
N LEU A 58 1.32 1.57 8.78
CA LEU A 58 2.47 2.28 8.21
C LEU A 58 2.35 2.39 6.69
N MET A 59 2.03 1.29 6.00
CA MET A 59 1.87 1.31 4.54
C MET A 59 0.68 2.16 4.09
N CYS A 60 -0.42 2.15 4.84
CA CYS A 60 -1.55 3.05 4.61
C CYS A 60 -1.17 4.52 4.82
N ALA A 61 -0.36 4.83 5.85
CA ALA A 61 0.15 6.18 6.10
C ALA A 61 1.06 6.66 4.97
N MET A 62 1.98 5.82 4.50
CA MET A 62 2.84 6.14 3.36
C MET A 62 2.02 6.36 2.07
N GLY A 63 1.04 5.51 1.80
CA GLY A 63 0.15 5.68 0.64
C GLY A 63 -0.65 6.98 0.68
N SER A 64 -1.14 7.37 1.87
CA SER A 64 -1.85 8.63 2.08
C SER A 64 -0.95 9.85 1.82
N ILE A 65 0.30 9.82 2.32
CA ILE A 65 1.26 10.91 2.15
C ILE A 65 1.70 11.05 0.69
N LEU A 66 2.07 9.95 0.04
CA LEU A 66 2.67 9.96 -1.30
C LEU A 66 1.66 10.28 -2.41
N PHE A 67 0.42 9.77 -2.31
CA PHE A 67 -0.53 9.84 -3.43
C PHE A 67 -1.80 10.64 -3.13
N LEU A 68 -2.24 10.67 -1.86
CA LEU A 68 -3.48 11.35 -1.46
C LEU A 68 -3.22 12.72 -0.83
N GLY A 69 -2.00 13.27 -0.95
CA GLY A 69 -1.65 14.60 -0.48
C GLY A 69 -1.62 14.74 1.04
N GLY A 70 -1.54 13.63 1.78
CA GLY A 70 -1.38 13.58 3.23
C GLY A 70 -2.34 14.50 4.00
N TRP A 71 -1.79 15.60 4.49
CA TRP A 71 -2.42 16.59 5.37
C TRP A 71 -3.32 17.61 4.66
N LEU A 72 -3.25 17.68 3.33
CA LEU A 72 -3.99 18.66 2.55
C LEU A 72 -5.47 18.28 2.45
N SER A 73 -6.34 19.29 2.59
CA SER A 73 -7.77 19.14 2.32
C SER A 73 -7.99 18.85 0.83
N PRO A 74 -8.86 17.90 0.46
CA PRO A 74 -9.16 17.61 -0.95
C PRO A 74 -9.89 18.74 -1.66
N LEU A 75 -10.57 19.63 -0.92
CA LEU A 75 -11.24 20.82 -1.45
C LEU A 75 -10.93 22.02 -0.55
N GLU A 76 -10.35 23.07 -1.11
CA GLU A 76 -10.14 24.36 -0.44
C GLU A 76 -11.44 25.19 -0.40
N MET A 77 -12.57 24.57 -0.03
CA MET A 77 -13.86 25.23 0.10
C MET A 77 -14.31 25.26 1.56
N TYR A 78 -14.93 26.37 1.97
CA TYR A 78 -15.65 26.45 3.25
C TYR A 78 -16.82 25.47 3.20
N PRO A 79 -16.97 24.46 4.10
CA PRO A 79 -16.48 24.31 5.48
C PRO A 79 -15.32 23.31 5.71
N PHE A 80 -14.71 22.74 4.67
CA PHE A 80 -13.69 21.68 4.80
C PHE A 80 -12.33 22.17 5.36
N ASN A 81 -12.09 23.49 5.32
CA ASN A 81 -10.88 24.13 5.87
C ASN A 81 -10.93 24.31 7.41
N LEU A 82 -12.10 24.16 8.04
CA LEU A 82 -12.25 24.26 9.50
C LEU A 82 -11.76 23.00 10.24
N ILE A 83 -11.68 21.87 9.51
CA ILE A 83 -11.29 20.59 10.08
C ILE A 83 -9.75 20.55 10.22
N PRO A 84 -9.20 20.21 11.40
CA PRO A 84 -7.77 20.02 11.57
C PRO A 84 -7.16 19.13 10.48
N SER A 85 -6.06 19.58 9.88
CA SER A 85 -5.33 18.84 8.81
C SER A 85 -4.94 17.41 9.21
N ALA A 86 -4.71 17.18 10.50
CA ALA A 86 -4.45 15.85 11.06
C ALA A 86 -5.64 14.87 10.88
N LEU A 87 -6.88 15.35 10.99
CA LEU A 87 -8.06 14.49 10.83
C LEU A 87 -8.22 14.02 9.39
N TRP A 88 -7.82 14.84 8.40
CA TRP A 88 -7.83 14.43 6.99
C TRP A 88 -6.85 13.31 6.71
N LEU A 89 -5.67 13.35 7.33
CA LEU A 89 -4.69 12.28 7.21
C LEU A 89 -5.22 10.98 7.83
N ILE A 90 -5.82 11.04 9.02
CA ILE A 90 -6.42 9.87 9.68
C ILE A 90 -7.56 9.29 8.83
N LEU A 91 -8.44 10.13 8.28
CA LEU A 91 -9.54 9.69 7.43
C LEU A 91 -9.03 8.97 6.18
N LYS A 92 -7.99 9.52 5.51
CA LYS A 92 -7.38 8.88 4.34
C LYS A 92 -6.71 7.55 4.69
N ILE A 93 -6.04 7.46 5.85
CA ILE A 93 -5.48 6.19 6.34
C ILE A 93 -6.58 5.17 6.58
N LEU A 94 -7.69 5.55 7.24
CA LEU A 94 -8.83 4.67 7.46
C LEU A 94 -9.49 4.23 6.15
N LEU A 95 -9.60 5.12 5.17
CA LEU A 95 -10.12 4.78 3.84
C LEU A 95 -9.25 3.71 3.18
N LEU A 96 -7.93 3.90 3.17
CA LEU A 96 -6.99 2.89 2.64
C LEU A 96 -7.11 1.59 3.41
N PHE A 97 -7.17 1.64 4.75
CA PHE A 97 -7.34 0.46 5.58
C PHE A 97 -8.63 -0.32 5.27
N ILE A 98 -9.75 0.38 5.06
CA ILE A 98 -11.01 -0.24 4.61
C ILE A 98 -10.83 -0.89 3.23
N LEU A 99 -10.09 -0.25 2.32
CA LEU A 99 -9.79 -0.81 1.00
C LEU A 99 -8.95 -2.09 1.11
N PHE A 100 -7.95 -2.13 2.00
CA PHE A 100 -7.20 -3.35 2.33
C PHE A 100 -8.15 -4.47 2.82
N ALA A 101 -9.08 -4.16 3.72
CA ALA A 101 -10.05 -5.12 4.23
C ALA A 101 -11.03 -5.63 3.14
N LEU A 102 -11.45 -4.75 2.22
CA LEU A 102 -12.31 -5.14 1.10
C LEU A 102 -11.59 -6.05 0.11
N VAL A 103 -10.33 -5.76 -0.22
CA VAL A 103 -9.53 -6.60 -1.13
C VAL A 103 -9.35 -8.00 -0.54
N LYS A 104 -9.09 -8.10 0.77
CA LYS A 104 -9.05 -9.37 1.49
C LYS A 104 -10.35 -10.17 1.36
N ALA A 105 -11.51 -9.50 1.33
CA ALA A 105 -12.81 -10.16 1.25
C ALA A 105 -13.20 -10.58 -0.18
N ILE A 106 -12.74 -9.85 -1.20
CA ILE A 106 -13.20 -10.01 -2.59
C ILE A 106 -12.29 -10.94 -3.41
N VAL A 107 -10.97 -10.89 -3.17
CA VAL A 107 -9.99 -11.49 -4.09
C VAL A 107 -9.62 -12.91 -3.64
N PRO A 108 -9.68 -13.92 -4.54
CA PRO A 108 -9.18 -15.25 -4.23
C PRO A 108 -7.65 -15.24 -4.08
N ARG A 109 -7.12 -16.20 -3.33
CA ARG A 109 -5.68 -16.31 -3.06
C ARG A 109 -4.89 -16.56 -4.35
N TYR A 110 -3.71 -15.96 -4.45
CA TYR A 110 -2.75 -16.19 -5.54
C TYR A 110 -1.72 -17.25 -5.18
N ARG A 111 -1.28 -18.03 -6.17
CA ARG A 111 -0.17 -18.97 -6.02
C ARG A 111 1.18 -18.24 -6.06
N TYR A 112 2.20 -18.75 -5.35
CA TYR A 112 3.57 -18.21 -5.33
C TYR A 112 4.13 -17.89 -6.72
N ASP A 113 3.98 -18.85 -7.65
CA ASP A 113 4.46 -18.70 -9.03
C ASP A 113 3.79 -17.54 -9.80
N GLN A 114 2.54 -17.23 -9.47
CA GLN A 114 1.79 -16.14 -10.09
C GLN A 114 2.19 -14.79 -9.50
N LEU A 115 2.41 -14.73 -8.18
CA LEU A 115 2.93 -13.53 -7.51
C LEU A 115 4.31 -13.17 -8.06
N MET A 116 5.23 -14.13 -8.15
CA MET A 116 6.57 -13.89 -8.67
C MET A 116 6.55 -13.43 -10.13
N LYS A 117 5.68 -14.00 -10.96
CA LYS A 117 5.49 -13.52 -12.34
C LYS A 117 4.93 -12.10 -12.38
N LEU A 118 4.00 -11.76 -11.49
CA LEU A 118 3.40 -10.44 -11.42
C LEU A 118 4.44 -9.39 -11.00
N GLY A 119 5.21 -9.65 -9.94
CA GLY A 119 6.29 -8.76 -9.50
C GLY A 119 7.37 -8.56 -10.56
N TRP A 120 7.90 -9.65 -11.10
CA TRP A 120 9.06 -9.59 -12.00
C TRP A 120 8.73 -9.24 -13.46
N LYS A 121 7.60 -9.72 -14.00
CA LYS A 121 7.25 -9.48 -15.41
C LYS A 121 6.35 -8.28 -15.62
N ILE A 122 5.58 -7.87 -14.61
CA ILE A 122 4.59 -6.79 -14.77
C ILE A 122 5.01 -5.56 -13.97
N PHE A 123 5.25 -5.67 -12.66
CA PHE A 123 5.54 -4.48 -11.85
C PHE A 123 6.89 -3.85 -12.13
N LEU A 124 7.95 -4.65 -12.25
CA LEU A 124 9.29 -4.13 -12.45
C LEU A 124 9.46 -3.41 -13.80
N PRO A 125 9.03 -3.97 -14.95
CA PRO A 125 9.13 -3.25 -16.23
C PRO A 125 8.24 -2.01 -16.28
N LEU A 126 7.04 -2.08 -15.69
CA LEU A 126 6.07 -0.99 -15.69
C LEU A 126 6.56 0.18 -14.82
N SER A 127 7.10 -0.08 -13.64
CA SER A 127 7.63 0.97 -12.75
C SER A 127 8.84 1.67 -13.36
N LEU A 128 9.76 0.91 -13.97
CA LEU A 128 10.92 1.48 -14.68
C LEU A 128 10.49 2.33 -15.88
N ALA A 129 9.57 1.82 -16.70
CA ALA A 129 9.02 2.59 -17.81
C ALA A 129 8.38 3.90 -17.33
N TRP A 130 7.66 3.87 -16.20
CA TRP A 130 7.03 5.06 -15.65
C TRP A 130 8.03 6.10 -15.16
N VAL A 131 9.14 5.68 -14.55
CA VAL A 131 10.24 6.58 -14.13
C VAL A 131 10.87 7.27 -15.34
N VAL A 132 11.09 6.55 -16.44
CA VAL A 132 11.61 7.13 -17.68
C VAL A 132 10.62 8.11 -18.30
N LEU A 133 9.32 7.79 -18.28
CA LEU A 133 8.28 8.68 -18.81
C LEU A 133 8.13 9.96 -17.98
N THR A 134 8.11 9.87 -16.64
CA THR A 134 7.95 11.04 -15.77
C THR A 134 9.17 11.95 -15.86
N SER A 135 10.38 11.40 -15.87
CA SER A 135 11.62 12.18 -16.04
C SER A 135 11.68 12.87 -17.40
N SER A 136 11.35 12.15 -18.49
CA SER A 136 11.34 12.72 -19.85
C SER A 136 10.29 13.82 -20.00
N TYR A 137 9.09 13.64 -19.43
CA TYR A 137 8.02 14.63 -19.45
C TYR A 137 8.43 15.92 -18.72
N LEU A 138 8.97 15.81 -17.50
CA LEU A 138 9.40 16.98 -16.72
C LEU A 138 10.50 17.77 -17.43
N TYR A 139 11.44 17.07 -18.08
CA TYR A 139 12.50 17.69 -18.87
C TYR A 139 11.94 18.43 -20.09
N TYR A 140 11.07 17.79 -20.88
CA TYR A 140 10.51 18.39 -22.10
C TYR A 140 9.72 19.68 -21.82
N PHE A 141 8.95 19.70 -20.72
CA PHE A 141 8.14 20.86 -20.35
C PHE A 141 8.88 21.88 -19.47
N ASN A 142 10.17 21.66 -19.17
CA ASN A 142 10.96 22.47 -18.23
C ASN A 142 10.23 22.70 -16.88
N LEU A 143 9.46 21.71 -16.42
CA LEU A 143 8.68 21.74 -15.17
C LEU A 143 9.46 21.11 -14.01
N LEU A 144 10.79 21.07 -14.11
CA LEU A 144 11.61 20.52 -13.04
C LEU A 144 11.44 21.40 -11.78
N PRO A 145 11.09 20.82 -10.63
CA PRO A 145 11.03 21.58 -9.40
C PRO A 145 12.42 22.15 -9.12
N VAL A 146 12.48 23.47 -8.98
CA VAL A 146 13.68 24.15 -8.51
C VAL A 146 13.73 23.90 -7.01
N ASN A 147 14.80 23.25 -6.54
CA ASN A 147 15.08 23.08 -5.11
C ASN A 147 15.22 24.44 -4.42
#